data_AF-R0AZW2-F1
#
_entry.id   AF-R0AZW2-F1
#
_cell.length_a   1.000
_cell.length_b   1.000
_cell.length_c   1.000
_cell.angle_alpha   90.00
_cell.angle_beta   90.00
_cell.angle_gamma   90.00
#
_symmetry.space_group_name_H-M   'P 1'
#
loop_
_entity.id
_entity.type
_entity.pdbx_description
1 polymer ?
#
loop_
_entity_poly.entity_id
_entity_poly.type
_entity_poly.pdbx_seq_one_letter_code
_entity_poly.pdbx_strand_id
1 'polypeptide(L)'
;MFRRCERRYGLDNFHFTRLDVAIDDKNEKPFFTLEQIKKKCEKEEFIANSEGYHFDESKFDDFDTAKTGYIGAGKSGLFYRFYDKDKEVCLKYNKTLDEVGSWKRTEM
;
A
#
# COMPACT_ATOMS: atom_id res chain seq x y z
N MET A 1 -11.45 -17.22 -2.36
CA MET A 1 -12.36 -16.12 -2.74
C MET A 1 -13.11 -16.46 -4.03
N PHE A 2 -12.41 -16.68 -5.14
CA PHE A 2 -12.98 -16.98 -6.47
C PHE A 2 -14.01 -18.13 -6.50
N ARG A 3 -13.69 -19.29 -5.92
CA ARG A 3 -14.62 -20.44 -5.80
C ARG A 3 -15.94 -20.16 -5.06
N ARG A 4 -16.02 -19.08 -4.27
CA ARG A 4 -17.28 -18.64 -3.63
C ARG A 4 -18.10 -17.78 -4.58
N CYS A 5 -17.46 -16.92 -5.38
CA CYS A 5 -18.13 -16.15 -6.43
C CYS A 5 -18.71 -17.08 -7.50
N GLU A 6 -17.92 -18.05 -7.98
CA GLU A 6 -18.35 -19.06 -8.95
C GLU A 6 -19.57 -19.85 -8.46
N ARG A 7 -19.55 -20.28 -7.18
CA ARG A 7 -20.68 -20.99 -6.57
C ARG A 7 -21.94 -20.14 -6.42
N ARG A 8 -21.80 -18.83 -6.20
CA ARG A 8 -22.93 -17.94 -5.92
C ARG A 8 -23.55 -17.36 -7.18
N TYR A 9 -22.74 -17.06 -8.19
CA TYR A 9 -23.18 -16.35 -9.38
C TYR A 9 -23.13 -17.24 -10.64
N GLY A 10 -22.38 -18.34 -10.64
CA GLY A 10 -22.06 -19.11 -11.85
C GLY A 10 -20.78 -18.60 -12.51
N LEU A 11 -20.12 -19.45 -13.30
CA LEU A 11 -18.79 -19.16 -13.87
C LEU A 11 -18.77 -17.91 -14.77
N ASP A 12 -19.85 -17.65 -15.52
CA ASP A 12 -19.89 -16.61 -16.55
C ASP A 12 -20.76 -15.39 -16.19
N ASN A 13 -21.33 -15.34 -14.97
CA ASN A 13 -22.28 -14.30 -14.58
C ASN A 13 -21.68 -13.23 -13.65
N PHE A 14 -20.36 -13.14 -13.55
CA PHE A 14 -19.71 -12.08 -12.80
C PHE A 14 -18.41 -11.63 -13.47
N HIS A 15 -18.06 -10.37 -13.26
CA HIS A 15 -16.78 -9.81 -13.66
C HIS A 15 -16.19 -9.00 -12.50
N PHE A 16 -14.87 -8.99 -12.38
CA PHE A 16 -14.18 -8.14 -11.40
C PHE A 16 -14.04 -6.74 -11.98
N THR A 17 -14.58 -5.77 -11.27
CA THR A 17 -14.38 -4.34 -11.59
C THR A 17 -13.09 -3.81 -10.97
N ARG A 18 -12.60 -4.46 -9.91
CA ARG A 18 -11.36 -4.13 -9.20
C ARG A 18 -10.83 -5.35 -8.45
N LEU A 19 -9.52 -5.50 -8.42
CA LEU A 19 -8.81 -6.50 -7.65
C LEU A 19 -7.55 -5.84 -7.10
N ASP A 20 -7.40 -5.84 -5.77
CA ASP A 20 -6.21 -5.31 -5.12
C ASP A 20 -5.34 -6.47 -4.67
N VAL A 21 -4.06 -6.46 -5.03
CA VAL A 21 -3.05 -7.43 -4.60
C VAL A 21 -2.10 -6.76 -3.62
N ALA A 22 -1.81 -7.39 -2.49
CA ALA A 22 -0.91 -6.86 -1.47
C ALA A 22 0.35 -7.72 -1.34
N ILE A 23 1.50 -7.05 -1.23
CA ILE A 23 2.80 -7.64 -0.91
C ILE A 23 3.26 -7.07 0.42
N ASP A 24 3.53 -7.95 1.39
CA ASP A 24 4.02 -7.62 2.72
C ASP A 24 5.54 -7.82 2.79
N ASP A 25 6.26 -6.72 3.00
CA ASP A 25 7.66 -6.73 3.38
C ASP A 25 7.76 -6.69 4.92
N LYS A 26 8.10 -7.84 5.51
CA LYS A 26 8.30 -8.02 6.96
C LYS A 26 9.76 -8.24 7.33
N ASN A 27 10.69 -7.86 6.46
CA ASN A 27 12.11 -7.99 6.76
C ASN A 27 12.50 -7.02 7.88
N GLU A 28 13.47 -7.41 8.71
CA GLU A 28 14.05 -6.55 9.75
C GLU A 28 14.52 -5.21 9.15
N LYS A 29 15.20 -5.30 8.01
CA LYS A 29 15.49 -4.16 7.14
C LYS A 29 14.57 -4.24 5.91
N PRO A 30 13.66 -3.28 5.72
CA PRO A 30 12.84 -3.21 4.52
C PRO A 30 13.68 -3.13 3.24
N PHE A 31 13.18 -3.71 2.15
CA PHE A 31 13.77 -3.59 0.82
C PHE A 31 13.83 -2.13 0.36
N PHE A 32 12.81 -1.36 0.72
CA PHE A 32 12.78 0.09 0.54
C PHE A 32 11.95 0.75 1.64
N THR A 33 12.24 2.02 1.90
CA THR A 33 11.42 2.89 2.74
C THR A 33 10.55 3.81 1.90
N LEU A 34 9.47 4.33 2.47
CA LEU A 34 8.66 5.33 1.78
C LEU A 34 9.43 6.60 1.43
N GLU A 35 10.39 7.01 2.26
CA GLU A 35 11.27 8.14 1.98
C GLU A 35 12.14 7.90 0.73
N GLN A 36 12.62 6.67 0.54
CA GLN A 36 13.36 6.31 -0.68
C GLN A 36 12.47 6.40 -1.91
N ILE A 37 11.21 5.97 -1.82
CA ILE A 37 10.24 6.09 -2.91
C ILE A 37 9.92 7.57 -3.18
N LYS A 38 9.61 8.34 -2.14
CA LYS A 38 9.31 9.79 -2.23
C LYS A 38 10.43 10.54 -2.93
N LYS A 39 11.68 10.31 -2.52
CA LYS A 39 12.85 10.91 -3.15
C LYS A 39 13.01 10.53 -4.63
N LYS A 40 12.61 9.32 -5.03
CA LYS A 40 12.60 8.92 -6.44
C LYS A 40 11.51 9.64 -7.23
N CYS A 41 10.32 9.79 -6.66
CA CYS A 41 9.23 10.56 -7.28
C CYS A 41 9.59 12.04 -7.44
N GLU A 42 10.16 12.67 -6.41
CA GLU A 42 10.59 14.09 -6.43
C GLU A 42 11.68 14.37 -7.47
N LYS A 43 12.48 13.36 -7.82
CA LYS A 43 13.52 13.43 -8.84
C LYS A 43 13.04 12.98 -10.22
N GLU A 44 11.76 12.67 -10.36
CA GLU A 44 11.18 12.13 -11.61
C GLU A 44 11.85 10.81 -12.06
N GLU A 45 12.39 10.03 -11.12
CA GLU A 45 13.03 8.73 -11.37
C GLU A 45 12.00 7.58 -11.44
N PHE A 46 10.85 7.80 -12.07
CA PHE A 46 9.81 6.78 -12.27
C PHE A 46 9.07 6.97 -13.60
N ILE A 47 8.52 5.88 -14.13
CA ILE A 47 7.65 5.89 -15.31
C ILE A 47 6.37 5.17 -14.93
N ALA A 48 5.22 5.83 -15.11
CA ALA A 48 3.91 5.26 -14.84
C ALA A 48 2.91 5.69 -15.91
N ASN A 49 1.83 4.93 -16.07
CA ASN A 49 0.75 5.24 -17.03
C ASN A 49 -0.02 6.52 -16.68
N SER A 50 0.18 7.07 -15.48
CA SER A 50 -0.29 8.40 -15.11
C SER A 50 0.84 9.16 -14.44
N GLU A 51 0.97 10.44 -14.74
CA GLU A 51 2.05 11.30 -14.25
C GLU A 51 1.87 11.74 -12.78
N GLY A 52 0.76 11.36 -12.13
CA GLY A 52 0.45 11.75 -10.76
C GLY A 52 1.02 10.80 -9.70
N TYR A 53 1.71 11.37 -8.72
CA TYR A 53 1.97 10.75 -7.43
C TYR A 53 1.43 11.63 -6.30
N HIS A 54 1.16 11.02 -5.15
CA HIS A 54 0.69 11.73 -3.96
C HIS A 54 1.27 11.07 -2.71
N PHE A 55 1.64 11.86 -1.72
CA PHE A 55 2.12 11.37 -0.43
C PHE A 55 1.30 11.97 0.69
N ASP A 56 0.78 11.09 1.53
CA ASP A 56 0.09 11.42 2.77
C ASP A 56 0.99 11.11 3.96
N GLU A 57 0.99 12.00 4.95
CA GLU A 57 1.62 11.79 6.23
C GLU A 57 0.60 12.04 7.34
N SER A 58 0.48 11.10 8.26
CA SER A 58 -0.40 11.22 9.43
C SER A 58 0.41 11.04 10.72
N LYS A 59 -0.01 11.72 11.79
CA LYS A 59 0.65 11.60 13.09
C LYS A 59 0.59 10.15 13.57
N PHE A 60 1.73 9.57 13.92
CA PHE A 60 1.81 8.26 14.55
C PHE A 60 2.02 8.40 16.07
N ASP A 61 3.04 9.17 16.47
CA ASP A 61 3.27 9.61 17.84
C ASP A 61 3.73 11.08 17.86
N ASP A 62 4.25 11.57 18.99
CA ASP A 62 4.69 12.97 19.12
C ASP A 62 5.93 13.34 18.28
N PHE A 63 6.69 12.34 17.83
CA PHE A 63 7.96 12.53 17.11
C PHE A 63 7.98 11.85 15.73
N ASP A 64 7.01 10.99 15.43
CA ASP A 64 6.97 10.17 14.22
C ASP A 64 5.62 10.25 13.47
N THR A 65 5.68 10.08 12.15
CA THR A 65 4.54 10.08 11.24
C THR A 65 4.44 8.75 10.48
N ALA A 66 3.21 8.27 10.29
CA ALA A 66 2.91 7.17 9.38
C ALA A 66 2.74 7.72 7.97
N LYS A 67 3.46 7.12 7.02
CA LYS A 67 3.52 7.61 5.64
C LYS A 67 2.74 6.68 4.72
N THR A 68 2.15 7.26 3.68
CA THR A 68 1.52 6.54 2.57
C THR A 68 1.86 7.25 1.26
N GLY A 69 2.34 6.50 0.27
CA GLY A 69 2.63 6.98 -1.07
C GLY A 69 1.71 6.32 -2.10
N TYR A 70 1.23 7.11 -3.05
CA TYR A 70 0.41 6.69 -4.17
C TYR A 70 1.13 7.04 -5.47
N ILE A 71 1.17 6.09 -6.40
CA ILE A 71 1.64 6.32 -7.77
C ILE A 71 0.55 5.79 -8.70
N GLY A 72 -0.05 6.66 -9.52
CA GLY A 72 -1.25 6.29 -10.25
C GLY A 72 -2.42 7.23 -9.95
N ALA A 73 -3.22 7.56 -10.97
CA ALA A 73 -4.51 8.21 -10.76
C ALA A 73 -5.53 7.20 -10.24
N GLY A 74 -6.35 7.55 -9.23
CA GLY A 74 -7.33 6.62 -8.63
C GLY A 74 -8.44 6.11 -9.56
N LYS A 75 -8.58 6.68 -10.76
CA LYS A 75 -9.48 6.20 -11.84
C LYS A 75 -8.77 5.41 -12.95
N SER A 76 -7.44 5.29 -12.87
CA SER A 76 -6.66 4.51 -13.83
C SER A 76 -6.88 3.01 -13.60
N GLY A 77 -6.60 2.19 -14.61
CA GLY A 77 -6.75 0.73 -14.52
C GLY A 77 -5.73 0.05 -13.60
N LEU A 78 -4.75 0.79 -13.07
CA LEU A 78 -3.73 0.30 -12.14
C LEU A 78 -3.16 1.49 -11.34
N PHE A 79 -3.15 1.39 -10.02
CA PHE A 79 -2.49 2.36 -9.14
C PHE A 79 -1.73 1.60 -8.06
N TYR A 80 -0.60 2.14 -7.62
CA TYR A 80 0.20 1.57 -6.54
C TYR A 80 0.00 2.35 -5.25
N ARG A 81 -0.02 1.63 -4.14
CA ARG A 81 0.01 2.21 -2.79
C ARG A 81 1.13 1.57 -1.98
N PHE A 82 2.01 2.41 -1.43
CA PHE A 82 3.09 2.01 -0.53
C PHE A 82 2.82 2.62 0.83
N TYR A 83 2.94 1.88 1.92
CA TYR A 83 2.70 2.46 3.25
C TYR A 83 3.35 1.70 4.41
N ASP A 84 3.49 2.43 5.52
CA ASP A 84 3.92 1.92 6.81
C ASP A 84 2.82 1.05 7.44
N LYS A 85 2.80 -0.24 7.08
CA LYS A 85 1.79 -1.18 7.56
C LYS A 85 1.94 -1.48 9.04
N ASP A 86 3.17 -1.50 9.53
CA ASP A 86 3.51 -1.58 10.94
C ASP A 86 2.78 -0.51 11.76
N LYS A 87 2.91 0.75 11.33
CA LYS A 87 2.25 1.89 11.98
C LYS A 87 0.72 1.84 11.86
N GLU A 88 0.17 1.48 10.70
CA GLU A 88 -1.27 1.30 10.56
C GLU A 88 -1.81 0.24 11.54
N VAL A 89 -1.13 -0.91 11.64
CA VAL A 89 -1.53 -2.00 12.53
C VAL A 89 -1.40 -1.59 14.00
N CYS A 90 -0.33 -0.90 14.37
CA CYS A 90 -0.15 -0.35 15.71
C CYS A 90 -1.32 0.54 16.12
N LEU A 91 -1.68 1.52 15.27
CA LEU A 91 -2.81 2.43 15.53
C LEU A 91 -4.15 1.69 15.58
N LYS A 92 -4.39 0.78 14.64
CA LYS A 92 -5.68 0.09 14.49
C LYS A 92 -5.96 -0.90 15.62
N TYR A 93 -4.91 -1.56 16.12
CA TYR A 93 -5.04 -2.64 17.09
C TYR A 93 -4.43 -2.29 18.46
N ASN A 94 -4.01 -1.04 18.66
CA ASN A 94 -3.37 -0.55 19.87
C ASN A 94 -2.19 -1.44 20.31
N LYS A 95 -1.26 -1.67 19.38
CA LYS A 95 -0.03 -2.46 19.60
C LYS A 95 1.19 -1.57 19.50
N THR A 96 2.28 -1.99 20.13
CA THR A 96 3.57 -1.31 20.00
C THR A 96 4.30 -1.75 18.72
N LEU A 97 5.26 -0.94 18.25
CA LEU A 97 6.10 -1.31 17.11
C LEU A 97 6.92 -2.57 17.37
N ASP A 98 7.36 -2.80 18.61
CA ASP A 98 8.12 -4.01 18.99
C ASP A 98 7.27 -5.28 18.85
N GLU A 99 5.97 -5.20 19.16
CA GLU A 99 5.04 -6.32 19.00
C GLU A 99 4.71 -6.62 17.53
N VAL A 100 4.69 -5.58 16.68
CA VAL A 100 4.32 -5.72 15.26
C VAL A 100 5.52 -6.06 14.38
N GLY A 101 6.69 -5.53 14.73
CA GLY A 101 7.90 -5.60 13.92
C GLY A 101 7.83 -4.71 12.68
N SER A 102 8.97 -4.58 11.98
CA SER A 102 9.06 -3.88 10.69
C SER A 102 8.07 -4.47 9.69
N TRP A 103 7.23 -3.61 9.11
CA TRP A 103 6.24 -4.05 8.13
C TRP A 103 5.89 -2.93 7.16
N LYS A 104 6.32 -3.06 5.90
CA LYS A 104 5.89 -2.22 4.78
C LYS A 104 4.96 -3.01 3.87
N ARG A 105 3.96 -2.33 3.31
CA ARG A 105 3.06 -2.95 2.34
C ARG A 105 3.05 -2.19 1.04
N THR A 106 3.06 -2.96 -0.04
CA THR A 106 2.74 -2.50 -1.39
C THR A 106 1.41 -3.10 -1.81
N GLU A 107 0.50 -2.29 -2.33
CA GLU A 107 -0.76 -2.71 -2.94
C GLU A 107 -0.85 -2.21 -4.38
N MET A 108 -1.56 -2.96 -5.22
CA MET A 108 -1.79 -2.64 -6.63
C MET A 108 -3.15 -3.13 -7.12
#